data_AF-X1F062-F1
#
_entry.id   AF-X1F062-F1
#
_cell.length_a   1.000
_cell.length_b   1.000
_cell.length_c   1.000
_cell.angle_alpha   90.00
_cell.angle_beta   90.00
_cell.angle_gamma   90.00
#
_symmetry.space_group_name_H-M   'P 1'
#
loop_
_entity.id
_entity.type
_entity.pdbx_description
1 polymer ?
#
loop_
_entity_poly.entity_id
_entity_poly.type
_entity_poly.pdbx_seq_one_letter_code
_entity_poly.pdbx_strand_id
1 'polypeptide(L)'
;GPSSRIRASGASGRFPPSVDPARKAGAALRSVHESDPRALTNLARGIDNEWVKIDFASTMRRLARYRGRVGIDADLYEAMAAVPPPHASEPRAAHTDPTPEHFVLDESGTLTLVDWEWATLAPPEWDLSKAAWLLRIRAGSGPAEALQEGYGQTLDRVEMDRWIVYHAAMMLIYEAEQRMSDAGADSYSDTVNEILRVIEGAGA
;
A
#
# COMPACT_ATOMS: atom_id res chain seq x y z
N GLY A 1 31.22 -33.74 16.98
CA GLY A 1 30.96 -33.99 15.56
C GLY A 1 30.21 -32.80 15.00
N PRO A 2 30.61 -32.25 13.84
CA PRO A 2 30.10 -30.95 13.41
C PRO A 2 28.64 -31.10 12.95
N SER A 3 27.76 -30.39 13.65
CA SER A 3 26.38 -30.15 13.25
C SER A 3 26.41 -29.31 11.97
N SER A 4 26.00 -29.90 10.87
CA SER A 4 25.83 -29.25 9.58
C SER A 4 24.78 -28.13 9.71
N ARG A 5 25.25 -26.89 9.77
CA ARG A 5 24.42 -25.73 9.42
C ARG A 5 24.04 -25.89 7.96
N ILE A 6 22.77 -26.15 7.69
CA ILE A 6 22.19 -25.95 6.37
C ILE A 6 22.31 -24.45 6.10
N ARG A 7 23.34 -24.06 5.33
CA ARG A 7 23.35 -22.79 4.62
C ARG A 7 22.31 -22.95 3.52
N ALA A 8 21.13 -22.37 3.69
CA ALA A 8 20.31 -21.99 2.56
C ALA A 8 21.01 -20.81 1.86
N SER A 9 22.02 -21.14 1.05
CA SER A 9 22.51 -20.24 0.01
C SER A 9 21.66 -20.50 -1.24
N GLY A 10 20.57 -19.76 -1.36
CA GLY A 10 19.77 -19.66 -2.57
C GLY A 10 19.27 -18.23 -2.61
N ALA A 11 19.63 -17.48 -3.65
CA ALA A 11 19.29 -16.07 -3.76
C ALA A 11 17.77 -15.91 -3.89
N SER A 12 17.09 -15.59 -2.78
CA SER A 12 15.74 -15.03 -2.82
C SER A 12 15.84 -13.65 -3.48
N GLY A 13 15.59 -13.60 -4.79
CA GLY A 13 15.58 -12.35 -5.54
C GLY A 13 14.41 -11.49 -5.08
N ARG A 14 14.68 -10.22 -4.76
CA ARG A 14 13.62 -9.20 -4.57
C ARG A 14 12.65 -9.25 -5.75
N PHE A 15 11.36 -8.99 -5.48
CA PHE A 15 10.32 -8.89 -6.50
C PHE A 15 10.83 -8.16 -7.77
N PRO A 16 10.94 -8.86 -8.91
CA PRO A 16 11.42 -8.24 -10.14
C PRO A 16 10.35 -7.25 -10.62
N PRO A 17 10.70 -5.97 -10.84
CA PRO A 17 9.77 -4.95 -11.31
C PRO A 17 9.48 -5.14 -12.81
N SER A 18 8.84 -6.25 -13.18
CA SER A 18 8.41 -6.54 -14.55
C SER A 18 6.94 -6.93 -14.62
N VAL A 19 6.38 -6.90 -15.82
CA VAL A 19 4.93 -7.06 -16.08
C VAL A 19 4.41 -8.43 -15.61
N ASP A 20 5.12 -9.52 -15.89
CA ASP A 20 4.62 -10.87 -15.57
C ASP A 20 4.59 -11.17 -14.06
N PRO A 21 5.63 -10.88 -13.25
CA PRO A 21 5.57 -10.96 -11.79
C PRO A 21 4.48 -10.06 -11.19
N ALA A 22 4.28 -8.86 -11.74
CA ALA A 22 3.21 -7.96 -11.30
C ALA A 22 1.82 -8.55 -11.51
N ARG A 23 1.57 -9.15 -12.68
CA ARG A 23 0.32 -9.87 -12.94
C ARG A 23 0.11 -11.03 -11.97
N LYS A 24 1.17 -11.79 -11.66
CA LYS A 24 1.10 -12.86 -10.64
C LYS A 24 0.82 -12.31 -9.24
N ALA A 25 1.39 -11.17 -8.87
CA ALA A 25 1.15 -10.52 -7.58
C ALA A 25 -0.33 -10.11 -7.44
N GLY A 26 -0.91 -9.51 -8.48
CA GLY A 26 -2.32 -9.19 -8.54
C GLY A 26 -3.21 -10.42 -8.35
N ALA A 27 -2.90 -11.51 -9.06
CA ALA A 27 -3.64 -12.77 -8.94
C ALA A 27 -3.54 -13.39 -7.53
N ALA A 28 -2.37 -13.32 -6.89
CA ALA A 28 -2.20 -13.78 -5.52
C ALA A 28 -3.01 -12.94 -4.52
N LEU A 29 -3.00 -11.61 -4.69
CA LEU A 29 -3.77 -10.70 -3.84
C LEU A 29 -5.27 -10.94 -3.97
N ARG A 30 -5.76 -11.15 -5.20
CA ARG A 30 -7.14 -11.56 -5.47
C ARG A 30 -7.50 -12.86 -4.75
N SER A 31 -6.65 -13.88 -4.86
CA SER A 31 -6.85 -15.18 -4.20
C SER A 31 -7.02 -15.04 -2.69
N VAL A 32 -6.25 -14.14 -2.06
CA VAL A 32 -6.38 -13.80 -0.64
C VAL A 32 -7.75 -13.18 -0.38
N HIS A 33 -8.15 -12.16 -1.14
CA HIS A 33 -9.41 -11.44 -0.93
C HIS A 33 -10.67 -12.29 -1.22
N GLU A 34 -10.56 -13.30 -2.08
CA GLU A 34 -11.61 -14.27 -2.39
C GLU A 34 -11.65 -15.45 -1.40
N SER A 35 -10.65 -15.60 -0.52
CA SER A 35 -10.64 -16.64 0.50
C SER A 35 -11.76 -16.43 1.54
N ASP A 36 -12.17 -17.50 2.23
CA ASP A 36 -13.21 -17.42 3.25
C ASP A 36 -12.73 -16.53 4.42
N PRO A 37 -13.33 -15.35 4.66
CA PRO A 37 -12.90 -14.45 5.72
C PRO A 37 -13.05 -15.06 7.12
N ARG A 38 -13.89 -16.10 7.28
CA ARG A 38 -14.04 -16.86 8.54
C ARG A 38 -12.80 -17.70 8.87
N ALA A 39 -11.96 -17.99 7.88
CA ALA A 39 -10.73 -18.75 8.07
C ALA A 39 -9.60 -17.91 8.70
N LEU A 40 -9.67 -16.58 8.62
CA LEU A 40 -8.60 -15.69 9.06
C LEU A 40 -8.75 -15.19 10.49
N THR A 41 -9.95 -15.11 11.07
CA THR A 41 -10.10 -14.39 12.34
C THR A 41 -11.32 -14.80 13.20
N ASN A 42 -11.21 -14.56 14.51
CA ASN A 42 -12.30 -14.43 15.47
C ASN A 42 -12.91 -13.00 15.53
N LEU A 43 -12.53 -12.12 14.60
CA LEU A 43 -12.98 -10.73 14.52
C LEU A 43 -14.35 -10.68 13.83
N ALA A 44 -15.33 -10.13 14.54
CA ALA A 44 -16.69 -10.00 14.03
C ALA A 44 -16.87 -8.80 13.07
N ARG A 45 -15.95 -7.84 13.06
CA ARG A 45 -15.96 -6.64 12.21
C ARG A 45 -14.53 -6.25 11.80
N GLY A 46 -14.33 -6.02 10.50
CA GLY A 46 -13.08 -5.55 9.91
C GLY A 46 -13.06 -4.02 9.73
N ILE A 47 -12.07 -3.54 8.98
CA ILE A 47 -12.01 -2.17 8.48
C ILE A 47 -13.09 -2.02 7.40
N ASP A 48 -14.14 -1.27 7.69
CA ASP A 48 -15.24 -0.98 6.78
C ASP A 48 -15.21 0.48 6.29
N ASN A 49 -16.18 0.85 5.45
CA ASN A 49 -16.28 2.19 4.88
C ASN A 49 -16.45 3.31 5.90
N GLU A 50 -17.13 3.04 7.03
CA GLU A 50 -17.28 4.04 8.09
C GLU A 50 -15.96 4.25 8.80
N TRP A 51 -15.26 3.15 9.12
CA TRP A 51 -13.93 3.18 9.70
C TRP A 51 -12.96 3.98 8.84
N VAL A 52 -12.90 3.71 7.52
CA VAL A 52 -12.00 4.42 6.59
C VAL A 52 -12.26 5.92 6.57
N LYS A 53 -13.52 6.35 6.58
CA LYS A 53 -13.87 7.79 6.62
C LYS A 53 -13.39 8.46 7.90
N ILE A 54 -13.60 7.81 9.04
CA ILE A 54 -13.20 8.33 10.35
C ILE A 54 -11.68 8.39 10.46
N ASP A 55 -10.99 7.31 10.05
CA ASP A 55 -9.54 7.24 10.13
C ASP A 55 -8.87 8.20 9.14
N PHE A 56 -9.39 8.36 7.93
CA PHE A 56 -8.92 9.38 6.98
C PHE A 56 -8.93 10.78 7.59
N ALA A 57 -10.06 11.20 8.19
CA ALA A 57 -10.17 12.50 8.85
C ALA A 57 -9.23 12.63 10.08
N SER A 58 -9.01 11.54 10.81
CA SER A 58 -8.05 11.48 11.92
C SER A 58 -6.62 11.66 11.42
N THR A 59 -6.27 10.93 10.36
CA THR A 59 -4.99 10.94 9.66
C THR A 59 -4.68 12.35 9.14
N MET A 60 -5.59 13.02 8.43
CA MET A 60 -5.34 14.39 7.98
C MET A 60 -5.10 15.37 9.13
N ARG A 61 -5.88 15.29 10.22
CA ARG A 61 -5.64 16.12 11.42
C ARG A 61 -4.30 15.85 12.09
N ARG A 62 -3.78 14.61 12.02
CA ARG A 62 -2.46 14.24 12.52
C ARG A 62 -1.37 14.79 11.61
N LEU A 63 -1.50 14.59 10.29
CA LEU A 63 -0.55 15.11 9.30
C LEU A 63 -0.40 16.63 9.42
N ALA A 64 -1.49 17.37 9.64
CA ALA A 64 -1.45 18.82 9.86
C ALA A 64 -0.42 19.25 10.92
N ARG A 65 -0.26 18.47 11.99
CA ARG A 65 0.67 18.76 13.09
C ARG A 65 2.12 18.47 12.73
N TYR A 66 2.35 17.53 11.82
CA TYR A 66 3.68 17.05 11.45
C TYR A 66 4.13 17.49 10.06
N ARG A 67 3.28 18.15 9.27
CA ARG A 67 3.49 18.48 7.84
C ARG A 67 4.87 19.06 7.51
N GLY A 68 5.34 20.00 8.34
CA GLY A 68 6.65 20.64 8.13
C GLY A 68 7.85 19.70 8.33
N ARG A 69 7.71 18.63 9.14
CA ARG A 69 8.76 17.61 9.32
C ARG A 69 8.89 16.69 8.12
N VAL A 70 7.80 16.52 7.38
CA VAL A 70 7.71 15.58 6.25
C VAL A 70 7.69 16.30 4.89
N GLY A 71 8.07 17.58 4.87
CA GLY A 71 8.20 18.35 3.62
C GLY A 71 6.87 18.71 2.95
N ILE A 72 5.75 18.65 3.68
CA ILE A 72 4.44 19.08 3.18
C ILE A 72 4.20 20.53 3.58
N ASP A 73 4.14 21.43 2.59
CA ASP A 73 3.78 22.82 2.80
C ASP A 73 2.27 23.00 3.09
N ALA A 74 1.86 24.23 3.40
CA ALA A 74 0.48 24.52 3.77
C ALA A 74 -0.49 24.34 2.60
N ASP A 75 -0.12 24.75 1.38
CA ASP A 75 -1.01 24.70 0.22
C ASP A 75 -1.23 23.25 -0.22
N LEU A 76 -0.16 22.46 -0.23
CA LEU A 76 -0.23 21.03 -0.50
C LEU A 76 -1.07 20.31 0.55
N TYR A 77 -0.91 20.65 1.84
CA TYR A 77 -1.74 20.09 2.90
C TYR A 77 -3.23 20.41 2.71
N GLU A 78 -3.59 21.67 2.44
CA GLU A 78 -5.00 22.05 2.23
C GLU A 78 -5.59 21.30 1.04
N ALA A 79 -4.82 21.13 -0.03
CA ALA A 79 -5.24 20.33 -1.19
C ALA A 79 -5.44 18.85 -0.84
N MET A 80 -4.53 18.24 -0.07
CA MET A 80 -4.70 16.86 0.45
C MET A 80 -5.94 16.74 1.33
N ALA A 81 -6.16 17.70 2.23
CA ALA A 81 -7.27 17.69 3.18
C ALA A 81 -8.63 17.89 2.51
N ALA A 82 -8.67 18.52 1.33
CA ALA A 82 -9.87 18.69 0.51
C ALA A 82 -10.25 17.42 -0.27
N VAL A 83 -9.37 16.42 -0.37
CA VAL A 83 -9.66 15.16 -1.05
C VAL A 83 -10.72 14.38 -0.24
N PRO A 84 -11.83 13.94 -0.87
CA PRO A 84 -12.79 13.08 -0.20
C PRO A 84 -12.15 11.75 0.23
N PRO A 85 -12.57 11.16 1.36
CA PRO A 85 -12.10 9.83 1.75
C PRO A 85 -12.40 8.82 0.63
N PRO A 86 -11.51 7.84 0.40
CA PRO A 86 -11.75 6.82 -0.61
C PRO A 86 -12.95 5.95 -0.27
N HIS A 87 -13.60 5.39 -1.29
CA HIS A 87 -14.61 4.37 -1.09
C HIS A 87 -13.96 3.04 -0.66
N ALA A 88 -14.54 2.42 0.37
CA ALA A 88 -14.17 1.09 0.82
C ALA A 88 -15.37 0.13 0.72
N SER A 89 -15.17 -1.02 0.09
CA SER A 89 -16.18 -2.07 0.01
C SER A 89 -16.21 -2.93 1.29
N GLU A 90 -17.04 -3.97 1.28
CA GLU A 90 -17.17 -4.89 2.41
C GLU A 90 -15.82 -5.53 2.78
N PRO A 91 -15.47 -5.60 4.08
CA PRO A 91 -14.20 -6.16 4.51
C PRO A 91 -14.01 -7.61 4.06
N ARG A 92 -12.82 -7.92 3.55
CA ARG A 92 -12.35 -9.25 3.16
C ARG A 92 -11.04 -9.56 3.86
N ALA A 93 -10.66 -10.83 3.81
CA ALA A 93 -9.30 -11.26 4.04
C ALA A 93 -8.30 -10.31 3.36
N ALA A 94 -7.39 -9.67 4.10
CA ALA A 94 -6.46 -8.70 3.55
C ALA A 94 -5.09 -8.78 4.26
N HIS A 95 -4.04 -8.46 3.51
CA HIS A 95 -2.68 -8.31 4.00
C HIS A 95 -2.49 -7.00 4.77
N THR A 96 -3.15 -5.93 4.34
CA THR A 96 -3.08 -4.52 4.82
C THR A 96 -1.75 -3.79 4.65
N ASP A 97 -0.69 -4.54 4.34
CA ASP A 97 0.61 -4.00 3.94
C ASP A 97 1.26 -4.73 2.75
N PRO A 98 0.61 -4.83 1.58
CA PRO A 98 1.16 -5.54 0.42
C PRO A 98 2.19 -4.69 -0.34
N THR A 99 3.32 -4.38 0.29
CA THR A 99 4.43 -3.69 -0.37
C THR A 99 5.09 -4.61 -1.42
N PRO A 100 5.75 -4.07 -2.46
CA PRO A 100 6.47 -4.88 -3.44
C PRO A 100 7.48 -5.86 -2.83
N GLU A 101 8.04 -5.55 -1.66
CA GLU A 101 8.98 -6.38 -0.91
C GLU A 101 8.33 -7.66 -0.36
N HIS A 102 7.03 -7.64 -0.12
CA HIS A 102 6.27 -8.76 0.46
C HIS A 102 5.82 -9.79 -0.58
N PHE A 103 6.04 -9.52 -1.87
CA PHE A 103 5.83 -10.48 -2.95
C PHE A 103 7.15 -11.19 -3.30
N VAL A 104 7.31 -12.42 -2.86
CA VAL A 104 8.53 -13.21 -3.09
C VAL A 104 8.29 -14.19 -4.23
N LEU A 105 9.13 -14.12 -5.26
CA LEU A 105 9.13 -15.08 -6.37
C LEU A 105 10.27 -16.07 -6.15
N ASP A 106 9.97 -17.36 -6.11
CA ASP A 106 11.00 -18.40 -6.05
C ASP A 106 11.58 -18.75 -7.43
N GLU A 107 12.59 -19.63 -7.45
CA GLU A 107 13.26 -20.07 -8.68
C GLU A 107 12.32 -20.83 -9.64
N SER A 108 11.22 -21.39 -9.12
CA SER A 108 10.19 -22.06 -9.93
C SER A 108 9.20 -21.07 -10.55
N GLY A 109 9.29 -19.79 -10.19
CA GLY A 109 8.34 -18.75 -10.59
C GLY A 109 7.04 -18.79 -9.79
N THR A 110 7.02 -19.46 -8.64
CA THR A 110 5.92 -19.42 -7.68
C THR A 110 6.01 -18.14 -6.85
N LEU A 111 4.91 -17.40 -6.82
CA LEU A 111 4.81 -16.16 -6.06
C LEU A 111 4.15 -16.43 -4.70
N THR A 112 4.81 -15.99 -3.64
CA THR A 112 4.34 -16.10 -2.25
C THR A 112 4.23 -14.70 -1.66
N LEU A 113 3.07 -14.38 -1.09
CA LEU A 113 2.90 -13.19 -0.26
C LEU A 113 3.34 -13.53 1.17
N VAL A 114 4.22 -12.70 1.75
CA VAL A 114 4.85 -12.93 3.06
C VAL A 114 4.67 -11.71 3.96
N ASP A 115 5.05 -11.85 5.24
CA ASP A 115 4.98 -10.78 6.25
C ASP A 115 3.56 -10.39 6.69
N TRP A 116 2.82 -11.41 7.12
CA TRP A 116 1.40 -11.34 7.49
C TRP A 116 1.12 -10.75 8.89
N GLU A 117 2.04 -9.99 9.49
CA GLU A 117 1.90 -9.54 10.88
C GLU A 117 0.68 -8.61 11.12
N TRP A 118 0.20 -7.92 10.08
CA TRP A 118 -0.95 -7.01 10.13
C TRP A 118 -2.22 -7.57 9.48
N ALA A 119 -2.21 -8.85 9.08
CA ALA A 119 -3.33 -9.47 8.37
C ALA A 119 -4.65 -9.32 9.15
N THR A 120 -5.70 -8.84 8.49
CA THR A 120 -7.01 -8.61 9.10
C THR A 120 -8.12 -8.66 8.05
N LEU A 121 -9.34 -8.32 8.47
CA LEU A 121 -10.44 -8.04 7.55
C LEU A 121 -10.40 -6.56 7.15
N ALA A 122 -10.21 -6.26 5.87
CA ALA A 122 -10.10 -4.90 5.34
C ALA A 122 -10.71 -4.79 3.93
N PRO A 123 -11.01 -3.60 3.42
CA PRO A 123 -11.56 -3.48 2.08
C PRO A 123 -10.47 -3.86 1.06
N PRO A 124 -10.76 -4.72 0.08
CA PRO A 124 -9.80 -5.11 -0.96
C PRO A 124 -9.07 -3.95 -1.64
N GLU A 125 -9.75 -2.80 -1.75
CA GLU A 125 -9.19 -1.58 -2.33
C GLU A 125 -8.00 -1.05 -1.54
N TRP A 126 -7.92 -1.29 -0.22
CA TRP A 126 -6.78 -0.91 0.62
C TRP A 126 -5.49 -1.55 0.10
N ASP A 127 -5.53 -2.87 -0.07
CA ASP A 127 -4.39 -3.67 -0.50
C ASP A 127 -4.05 -3.41 -1.97
N LEU A 128 -5.07 -3.42 -2.84
CA LEU A 128 -4.88 -3.22 -4.27
C LEU A 128 -4.27 -1.85 -4.58
N SER A 129 -4.81 -0.78 -3.98
CA SER A 129 -4.32 0.57 -4.20
C SER A 129 -2.90 0.76 -3.69
N LYS A 130 -2.58 0.26 -2.48
CA LYS A 130 -1.24 0.36 -1.90
C LYS A 130 -0.20 -0.40 -2.72
N ALA A 131 -0.50 -1.64 -3.11
CA ALA A 131 0.40 -2.44 -3.92
C ALA A 131 0.64 -1.81 -5.31
N ALA A 132 -0.43 -1.38 -5.99
CA ALA A 132 -0.32 -0.74 -7.30
C ALA A 132 0.45 0.59 -7.23
N TRP A 133 0.19 1.40 -6.22
CA TRP A 133 0.87 2.68 -5.99
C TRP A 133 2.37 2.50 -5.74
N LEU A 134 2.74 1.69 -4.75
CA LEU A 134 4.15 1.48 -4.41
C LEU A 134 4.92 0.78 -5.53
N LEU A 135 4.25 -0.12 -6.26
CA LEU A 135 4.84 -0.71 -7.46
C LEU A 135 5.05 0.33 -8.55
N ARG A 136 4.13 1.30 -8.74
CA ARG A 136 4.33 2.39 -9.70
C ARG A 136 5.54 3.25 -9.35
N ILE A 137 5.68 3.66 -8.09
CA ILE A 137 6.85 4.43 -7.63
C ILE A 137 8.14 3.66 -7.93
N ARG A 138 8.15 2.35 -7.66
CA ARG A 138 9.34 1.51 -7.80
C ARG A 138 9.66 1.12 -9.25
N ALA A 139 8.66 0.93 -10.10
CA ALA A 139 8.77 0.19 -11.36
C ALA A 139 8.09 0.84 -12.57
N GLY A 140 7.39 1.97 -12.38
CA GLY A 140 6.62 2.64 -13.41
C GLY A 140 5.20 2.08 -13.62
N SER A 141 4.45 2.67 -14.55
CA SER A 141 3.02 2.39 -14.75
C SER A 141 2.74 0.98 -15.28
N GLY A 142 3.56 0.45 -16.18
CA GLY A 142 3.34 -0.87 -16.81
C GLY A 142 3.18 -2.01 -15.79
N PRO A 143 4.11 -2.20 -14.85
CA PRO A 143 3.94 -3.18 -13.77
C PRO A 143 2.73 -2.88 -12.86
N ALA A 144 2.45 -1.63 -12.51
CA ALA A 144 1.27 -1.29 -11.69
C ALA A 144 -0.07 -1.62 -12.39
N GLU A 145 -0.15 -1.38 -13.69
CA GLU A 145 -1.29 -1.75 -14.53
C GLU A 145 -1.41 -3.28 -14.63
N ALA A 146 -0.30 -3.99 -14.83
CA ALA A 146 -0.27 -5.45 -14.87
C ALA A 146 -0.71 -6.08 -13.54
N LEU A 147 -0.40 -5.45 -12.40
CA LEU A 147 -0.90 -5.88 -11.09
C LEU A 147 -2.43 -5.79 -11.02
N GLN A 148 -3.00 -4.67 -11.44
CA GLN A 148 -4.46 -4.51 -11.49
C GLN A 148 -5.11 -5.48 -12.50
N GLU A 149 -4.47 -5.71 -13.65
CA GLU A 149 -4.89 -6.72 -14.62
C GLU A 149 -4.93 -8.12 -14.00
N GLY A 150 -3.86 -8.51 -13.30
CA GLY A 150 -3.78 -9.80 -12.61
C GLY A 150 -4.78 -9.95 -11.47
N TYR A 151 -5.08 -8.86 -10.78
CA TYR A 151 -6.14 -8.81 -9.77
C TYR A 151 -7.54 -9.00 -10.39
N GLY A 152 -7.72 -8.64 -11.67
CA GLY A 152 -8.99 -8.76 -12.38
C GLY A 152 -9.95 -7.59 -12.14
N GLN A 153 -9.48 -6.52 -11.51
CA GLN A 153 -10.21 -5.27 -11.33
C GLN A 153 -9.23 -4.10 -11.40
N THR A 154 -9.65 -3.03 -12.07
CA THR A 154 -8.93 -1.77 -12.13
C THR A 154 -9.68 -0.75 -11.27
N LEU A 155 -9.00 -0.11 -10.33
CA LEU A 155 -9.56 1.06 -9.67
C LEU A 155 -9.57 2.20 -10.66
N ASP A 156 -10.69 2.91 -10.75
CA ASP A 156 -10.69 4.14 -11.54
C ASP A 156 -9.70 5.14 -10.96
N ARG A 157 -9.27 6.08 -11.81
CA ARG A 157 -8.22 7.03 -11.46
C ARG A 157 -8.58 7.86 -10.22
N VAL A 158 -9.83 8.29 -10.08
CA VAL A 158 -10.25 9.15 -8.97
C VAL A 158 -10.19 8.39 -7.66
N GLU A 159 -10.70 7.16 -7.63
CA GLU A 159 -10.62 6.33 -6.42
C GLU A 159 -9.17 5.94 -6.08
N MET A 160 -8.35 5.59 -7.09
CA MET A 160 -6.92 5.33 -6.88
C MET A 160 -6.21 6.55 -6.28
N ASP A 161 -6.46 7.74 -6.82
CA ASP A 161 -5.87 9.00 -6.35
C ASP A 161 -6.28 9.30 -4.89
N ARG A 162 -7.53 9.05 -4.49
CA ARG A 162 -7.98 9.17 -3.08
C ARG A 162 -7.28 8.19 -2.16
N TRP A 163 -7.13 6.93 -2.58
CA TRP A 163 -6.41 5.92 -1.82
C TRP A 163 -4.92 6.27 -1.67
N ILE A 164 -4.27 6.79 -2.71
CA ILE A 164 -2.87 7.23 -2.64
C ILE A 164 -2.71 8.35 -1.62
N VAL A 165 -3.57 9.37 -1.65
CA VAL A 165 -3.55 10.47 -0.68
C VAL A 165 -3.66 9.94 0.75
N TYR A 166 -4.56 8.98 0.97
CA TYR A 166 -4.73 8.36 2.28
C TYR A 166 -3.52 7.54 2.73
N HIS A 167 -3.02 6.63 1.89
CA HIS A 167 -1.86 5.79 2.20
C HIS A 167 -0.60 6.61 2.43
N ALA A 168 -0.36 7.62 1.59
CA ALA A 168 0.77 8.52 1.72
C ALA A 168 0.69 9.30 3.03
N ALA A 169 -0.49 9.85 3.39
CA ALA A 169 -0.67 10.53 4.67
C ALA A 169 -0.39 9.61 5.86
N MET A 170 -0.89 8.36 5.84
CA MET A 170 -0.60 7.38 6.90
C MET A 170 0.90 7.07 7.01
N MET A 171 1.58 6.85 5.89
CA MET A 171 3.03 6.61 5.86
C MET A 171 3.81 7.78 6.43
N LEU A 172 3.52 9.01 5.99
CA LEU A 172 4.22 10.21 6.47
C LEU A 172 4.01 10.44 7.98
N ILE A 173 2.80 10.17 8.50
CA ILE A 173 2.53 10.26 9.95
C ILE A 173 3.28 9.18 10.72
N TYR A 174 3.25 7.94 10.23
CA TYR A 174 3.97 6.83 10.87
C TYR A 174 5.46 7.17 10.99
N GLU A 175 6.06 7.66 9.91
CA GLU A 175 7.45 8.11 9.90
C GLU A 175 7.68 9.27 10.88
N ALA A 176 6.84 10.31 10.85
CA ALA A 176 6.98 11.48 11.73
C ALA A 176 6.77 11.19 13.23
N GLU A 177 5.98 10.15 13.57
CA GLU A 177 5.65 9.77 14.94
C GLU A 177 6.60 8.70 15.51
N GLN A 178 6.91 7.65 14.74
CA GLN A 178 7.73 6.52 15.19
C GLN A 178 9.22 6.77 15.00
N ARG A 179 9.58 7.43 13.90
CA ARG A 179 10.96 7.86 13.67
C ARG A 179 11.06 9.30 14.16
N MET A 180 11.35 9.48 15.45
CA MET A 180 11.97 10.71 15.98
C MET A 180 13.36 10.99 15.35
N SER A 181 13.59 10.57 14.10
CA SER A 181 14.91 10.49 13.49
C SER A 181 15.30 11.82 12.83
N ASP A 182 16.61 12.05 12.78
CA ASP A 182 17.28 13.17 12.11
C ASP A 182 17.09 13.18 10.57
N ALA A 183 16.19 12.36 10.02
CA ALA A 183 15.84 12.34 8.62
C ALA A 183 15.14 13.65 8.23
N GLY A 184 15.85 14.48 7.45
CA GLY A 184 15.31 15.71 6.89
C GLY A 184 14.20 15.46 5.87
N ALA A 185 13.45 16.52 5.54
CA ALA A 185 12.32 16.50 4.61
C ALA A 185 12.61 15.81 3.27
N ASP A 186 13.85 15.88 2.79
CA ASP A 186 14.30 15.26 1.52
C ASP A 186 14.09 13.74 1.48
N SER A 187 14.07 13.09 2.65
CA SER A 187 13.86 11.63 2.78
C SER A 187 12.47 11.19 2.33
N TYR A 188 11.53 12.13 2.20
CA TYR A 188 10.14 11.88 1.83
C TYR A 188 9.78 12.38 0.43
N SER A 189 10.76 12.91 -0.32
CA SER A 189 10.55 13.59 -1.61
C SER A 189 9.80 12.74 -2.64
N ASP A 190 10.09 11.44 -2.76
CA ASP A 190 9.35 10.56 -3.68
C ASP A 190 7.86 10.45 -3.35
N THR A 191 7.53 10.35 -2.05
CA THR A 191 6.13 10.28 -1.58
C THR A 191 5.44 11.63 -1.80
N VAL A 192 6.12 12.74 -1.51
CA VAL A 192 5.59 14.10 -1.71
C VAL A 192 5.36 14.40 -3.20
N ASN A 193 6.31 14.03 -4.07
CA ASN A 193 6.19 14.20 -5.52
C ASN A 193 5.01 13.41 -6.09
N GLU A 194 4.75 12.22 -5.57
CA GLU A 194 3.59 11.46 -5.99
C GLU A 194 2.28 12.12 -5.53
N ILE A 195 2.21 12.62 -4.29
CA ILE A 195 1.03 13.37 -3.81
C ILE A 195 0.78 14.58 -4.72
N LEU A 196 1.82 15.32 -5.08
CA LEU A 196 1.72 16.45 -6.02
C LEU A 196 1.14 16.00 -7.37
N ARG A 197 1.69 14.93 -7.97
CA ARG A 197 1.16 14.36 -9.23
C ARG A 197 -0.31 13.99 -9.13
N VAL A 198 -0.73 13.39 -8.01
CA VAL A 198 -2.13 13.03 -7.75
C VAL A 198 -3.00 14.30 -7.70
N ILE A 199 -2.62 15.28 -6.90
CA ILE A 199 -3.41 16.48 -6.65
C ILE A 199 -3.52 17.36 -7.90
N GLU A 200 -2.40 17.59 -8.60
CA GLU A 200 -2.38 18.34 -9.85
C GLU A 200 -3.17 17.62 -10.95
N GLY A 201 -3.13 16.29 -10.96
CA GLY A 201 -3.88 15.47 -11.90
C GLY A 201 -5.36 15.29 -11.58
N ALA A 202 -5.80 15.52 -10.34
CA ALA A 202 -7.19 15.47 -9.91
C ALA A 202 -7.96 16.79 -10.15
N GLY A 203 -7.22 17.89 -10.41
CA GLY A 203 -7.77 19.21 -10.74
C GLY A 203 -7.84 19.54 -12.23
N ALA A 204 -7.55 18.57 -13.12
CA ALA A 204 -7.54 18.74 -14.58
C ALA A 204 -8.71 18.02 -15.27
#